data_AF-A0A0Q9THW8-F1
#
_entry.id   AF-A0A0Q9THW8-F1
#
_cell.length_a   1.000
_cell.length_b   1.000
_cell.length_c   1.000
_cell.angle_alpha   90.00
_cell.angle_beta   90.00
_cell.angle_gamma   90.00
#
_symmetry.space_group_name_H-M   'P 1'
#
loop_
_entity.id
_entity.type
_entity.pdbx_description
1 polymer ?
#
loop_
_entity_poly.entity_id
_entity_poly.type
_entity_poly.pdbx_seq_one_letter_code
_entity_poly.pdbx_strand_id
1 'polypeptide(L)'
;MDDDDLGARRDEPDWDGWEEAAAPRLLLSRLEQVCRLTPAAHAAPLLSIVAHLAWWCGDGARAGVAVDHALGLEPDHSLSRAVRDALDHGVRPSRCA
;
A
#
# COMPACT_ATOMS: atom_id res chain seq x y z
N MET A 1 7.56 9.02 -48.08
CA MET A 1 6.45 9.19 -47.15
C MET A 1 6.16 7.81 -46.64
N ASP A 2 6.80 7.46 -45.55
CA ASP A 2 6.47 6.34 -44.67
C ASP A 2 7.00 6.79 -43.30
N ASP A 3 6.11 7.39 -42.54
CA ASP A 3 6.19 7.49 -41.09
C ASP A 3 6.32 6.07 -40.54
N ASP A 4 7.35 5.78 -39.74
CA ASP A 4 7.27 4.94 -38.53
C ASP A 4 8.69 4.63 -38.01
N ASP A 5 9.25 5.47 -37.15
CA ASP A 5 10.24 5.03 -36.15
C ASP A 5 10.26 5.98 -34.94
N LEU A 6 9.07 6.19 -34.36
CA LEU A 6 8.91 6.78 -33.02
C LEU A 6 8.49 5.67 -32.04
N GLY A 7 9.19 4.53 -32.10
CA GLY A 7 9.00 3.42 -31.17
C GLY A 7 10.01 3.47 -30.04
N ALA A 8 10.10 4.58 -29.32
CA ALA A 8 10.83 4.64 -28.05
C ALA A 8 10.36 3.47 -27.19
N ARG A 9 11.22 2.45 -27.05
CA ARG A 9 11.06 1.36 -26.10
C ARG A 9 10.82 2.03 -24.76
N ARG A 10 9.56 2.03 -24.31
CA ARG A 10 9.22 2.44 -22.94
C ARG A 10 10.13 1.62 -22.05
N ASP A 11 10.98 2.30 -21.29
CA ASP A 11 11.74 1.69 -20.21
C ASP A 11 10.72 0.98 -19.31
N GLU A 12 10.53 -0.33 -19.52
CA GLU A 12 9.71 -1.15 -18.66
C GLU A 12 10.38 -1.13 -17.30
N PRO A 13 9.69 -0.67 -16.24
CA PRO A 13 10.29 -0.63 -14.92
C PRO A 13 10.77 -2.03 -14.55
N ASP A 14 12.02 -2.14 -14.14
CA ASP A 14 12.57 -3.35 -13.54
C ASP A 14 11.86 -3.58 -12.20
N TRP A 15 10.81 -4.40 -12.24
CA TRP A 15 10.01 -4.76 -11.06
C TRP A 15 10.74 -5.75 -10.14
N ASP A 16 11.85 -6.35 -10.59
CA ASP A 16 12.63 -7.33 -9.80
C ASP A 16 13.43 -6.65 -8.68
N GLY A 17 13.80 -5.37 -8.86
CA GLY A 17 14.45 -4.58 -7.80
C GLY A 17 13.57 -4.27 -6.58
N TRP A 18 12.25 -4.48 -6.68
CA TRP A 18 11.32 -4.28 -5.56
C TRP A 18 11.34 -5.43 -4.54
N GLU A 19 12.03 -6.53 -4.86
CA GLU A 19 12.21 -7.71 -4.00
C GLU A 19 13.31 -7.55 -2.93
N GLU A 20 14.09 -6.47 -2.94
CA GLU A 20 14.95 -6.18 -1.78
C GLU A 20 14.07 -5.98 -0.54
N ALA A 21 14.16 -6.88 0.45
CA ALA A 21 13.34 -6.90 1.68
C ALA A 21 13.29 -5.56 2.46
N ALA A 22 14.18 -4.63 2.14
CA ALA A 22 14.21 -3.26 2.65
C ALA A 22 13.26 -2.29 1.93
N ALA A 23 13.02 -2.46 0.62
CA ALA A 23 12.24 -1.53 -0.19
C ALA A 23 10.78 -1.38 0.29
N PRO A 24 10.06 -2.44 0.69
CA PRO A 24 8.70 -2.34 1.19
C PRO A 24 8.61 -1.59 2.53
N ARG A 25 9.57 -1.80 3.42
CA ARG A 25 9.64 -1.11 4.72
C ARG A 25 9.97 0.37 4.56
N LEU A 26 10.84 0.71 3.60
CA LEU A 26 11.14 2.10 3.24
C LEU A 26 9.92 2.77 2.61
N LEU A 27 9.22 2.08 1.71
CA LEU A 27 7.98 2.56 1.09
C LEU A 27 6.92 2.84 2.15
N LEU A 28 6.73 1.90 3.08
CA LEU A 28 5.80 2.06 4.21
C LEU A 28 6.14 3.32 5.02
N SER A 29 7.41 3.50 5.37
CA SER A 29 7.88 4.67 6.12
C SER A 29 7.61 5.98 5.37
N ARG A 30 7.73 6.00 4.04
CA ARG A 30 7.43 7.17 3.20
C ARG A 30 5.93 7.45 3.12
N LEU A 31 5.11 6.41 2.91
CA LEU A 31 3.65 6.53 2.88
C LEU A 31 3.09 7.05 4.21
N GLU A 32 3.66 6.64 5.34
CA GLU A 32 3.33 7.19 6.66
C GLU A 32 3.61 8.70 6.75
N GLN A 33 4.71 9.21 6.16
CA GLN A 33 4.95 10.66 6.10
C GLN A 33 3.87 11.36 5.29
N VAL A 34 3.51 10.81 4.13
CA VAL A 34 2.48 11.39 3.26
C VAL A 34 1.14 11.43 3.98
N CYS A 35 0.76 10.35 4.69
CA CYS A 35 -0.47 10.32 5.49
C CYS A 35 -0.51 11.45 6.53
N ARG A 36 0.61 11.77 7.19
CA ARG A 36 0.67 12.87 8.18
C ARG A 36 0.48 14.26 7.59
N LEU A 37 0.80 14.43 6.31
CA LEU A 37 0.60 15.69 5.58
C LEU A 37 -0.73 15.74 4.83
N THR A 38 -1.47 14.64 4.79
CA THR A 38 -2.72 14.54 4.04
C THR A 38 -3.90 15.03 4.89
N PRO A 39 -4.75 15.94 4.38
CA PRO A 39 -5.98 16.33 5.05
C PRO A 39 -6.86 15.11 5.35
N ALA A 40 -7.55 15.12 6.50
CA ALA A 40 -8.38 14.01 6.96
C ALA A 40 -9.40 13.54 5.89
N ALA A 41 -9.97 14.48 5.12
CA ALA A 41 -10.92 14.19 4.04
C ALA A 41 -10.36 13.32 2.90
N HIS A 42 -9.04 13.15 2.80
CA HIS A 42 -8.36 12.37 1.76
C HIS A 42 -7.44 11.29 2.34
N ALA A 43 -7.40 11.14 3.67
CA ALA A 43 -6.44 10.25 4.31
C ALA A 43 -6.87 8.77 4.28
N ALA A 44 -8.17 8.46 4.20
CA ALA A 44 -8.66 7.07 4.26
C ALA A 44 -8.08 6.17 3.15
N PRO A 45 -8.03 6.58 1.86
CA PRO A 45 -7.39 5.77 0.82
C PRO A 45 -5.90 5.55 1.07
N LEU A 46 -5.16 6.56 1.53
CA LEU A 46 -3.72 6.41 1.79
C LEU A 46 -3.44 5.50 3.00
N LEU A 47 -4.22 5.66 4.08
CA LEU A 47 -4.15 4.80 5.25
C LEU A 47 -4.48 3.34 4.90
N SER A 48 -5.39 3.10 3.96
CA SER A 48 -5.69 1.74 3.48
C SER A 48 -4.51 1.08 2.77
N ILE A 49 -3.71 1.85 2.03
CA ILE A 49 -2.49 1.36 1.37
C ILE A 49 -1.41 1.06 2.43
N VAL A 50 -1.22 1.96 3.41
CA VAL A 50 -0.31 1.74 4.54
C VAL A 50 -0.70 0.48 5.31
N ALA A 51 -1.99 0.30 5.60
CA ALA A 51 -2.52 -0.89 6.26
C ALA A 51 -2.20 -2.17 5.48
N HIS A 52 -2.51 -2.18 4.19
CA HIS A 52 -2.27 -3.33 3.33
C HIS A 52 -0.78 -3.68 3.24
N LEU A 53 0.08 -2.68 3.03
CA LEU A 53 1.52 -2.90 2.91
C LEU A 53 2.15 -3.34 4.24
N ALA A 54 1.72 -2.78 5.37
CA ALA A 54 2.16 -3.22 6.69
C ALA A 54 1.77 -4.68 6.96
N TRP A 55 0.53 -5.05 6.64
CA TRP A 55 0.06 -6.44 6.75
C TRP A 55 0.88 -7.37 5.85
N TRP A 56 1.17 -6.95 4.61
CA TRP A 56 2.01 -7.69 3.68
C TRP A 56 3.45 -7.89 4.17
N CYS A 57 4.01 -6.90 4.87
CA CYS A 57 5.33 -6.98 5.51
C CYS A 57 5.35 -7.78 6.83
N GLY A 58 4.20 -8.36 7.24
CA GLY A 58 4.06 -9.10 8.49
C GLY A 58 3.87 -8.24 9.74
N ASP A 59 3.72 -6.91 9.61
CA ASP A 59 3.50 -5.98 10.71
C ASP A 59 2.00 -5.75 10.94
N GLY A 60 1.35 -6.75 11.55
CA GLY A 60 -0.08 -6.72 11.83
C GLY A 60 -0.50 -5.62 12.81
N ALA A 61 0.40 -5.19 13.71
CA ALA A 61 0.11 -4.13 14.66
C ALA A 61 -0.02 -2.78 13.95
N ARG A 62 0.97 -2.44 13.12
CA ARG A 62 0.93 -1.23 12.30
C ARG A 62 -0.22 -1.25 11.30
N ALA A 63 -0.50 -2.42 10.72
CA ALA A 63 -1.66 -2.61 9.85
C ALA A 63 -2.98 -2.30 10.58
N GLY A 64 -3.16 -2.82 11.78
CA GLY A 64 -4.35 -2.60 12.60
C GLY A 64 -4.59 -1.12 12.90
N VAL A 65 -3.56 -0.40 13.36
CA VAL A 65 -3.65 1.04 13.64
C VAL A 65 -4.05 1.83 12.38
N ALA A 66 -3.46 1.51 11.23
CA ALA A 66 -3.77 2.19 9.98
C ALA A 66 -5.21 1.92 9.52
N VAL A 67 -5.70 0.68 9.62
CA VAL A 67 -7.10 0.31 9.32
C VAL A 67 -8.08 1.01 10.24
N ASP A 68 -7.81 1.02 11.56
CA ASP A 68 -8.67 1.68 12.54
C ASP A 68 -8.86 3.16 12.21
N HIS A 69 -7.77 3.83 11.85
CA HIS A 69 -7.81 5.23 11.48
C HIS A 69 -8.53 5.45 10.15
N ALA A 70 -8.29 4.60 9.14
CA ALA A 70 -8.99 4.69 7.86
C ALA A 70 -10.51 4.50 8.01
N LEU A 71 -10.95 3.50 8.78
CA LEU A 71 -12.37 3.22 9.03
C LEU A 71 -13.02 4.26 9.94
N GLY A 72 -12.24 4.91 10.82
CA GLY A 72 -12.72 6.06 11.58
C GLY A 72 -13.05 7.29 10.71
N LEU A 73 -12.34 7.45 9.58
CA LEU A 73 -12.58 8.52 8.62
C LEU A 73 -13.64 8.15 7.58
N GLU A 74 -13.59 6.92 7.06
CA GLU A 74 -14.51 6.41 6.04
C GLU A 74 -14.91 4.96 6.39
N PRO A 75 -16.04 4.78 7.12
CA PRO A 75 -16.45 3.47 7.61
C PRO A 75 -16.68 2.42 6.52
N ASP A 76 -17.06 2.84 5.31
CA ASP A 76 -17.37 1.97 4.18
C ASP A 76 -16.18 1.76 3.21
N HIS A 77 -14.97 2.20 3.58
CA HIS A 77 -13.79 2.07 2.72
C HIS A 77 -13.44 0.59 2.48
N SER A 78 -13.69 0.12 1.26
CA SER A 78 -13.68 -1.30 0.88
C SER A 78 -12.37 -2.02 1.21
N LEU A 79 -11.23 -1.43 0.85
CA LEU A 79 -9.92 -2.02 1.10
C LEU A 79 -9.60 -2.10 2.59
N SER A 80 -10.01 -1.09 3.37
CA SER A 80 -9.77 -1.07 4.82
C SER A 80 -10.56 -2.16 5.52
N ARG A 81 -11.81 -2.41 5.09
CA ARG A 81 -12.61 -3.54 5.56
C ARG A 81 -11.98 -4.88 5.20
N ALA A 82 -11.51 -5.05 3.97
CA ALA A 82 -10.86 -6.29 3.57
C ALA A 82 -9.59 -6.60 4.41
N VAL A 83 -8.77 -5.58 4.69
CA VAL A 83 -7.61 -5.74 5.58
C VAL A 83 -8.04 -6.00 7.03
N ARG A 84 -9.11 -5.34 7.51
CA ARG A 84 -9.67 -5.61 8.84
C ARG A 84 -10.08 -7.07 8.99
N ASP A 85 -10.86 -7.58 8.04
CA ASP A 85 -11.33 -8.96 8.05
C ASP A 85 -10.15 -9.93 8.03
N ALA A 86 -9.11 -9.66 7.22
CA ALA A 86 -7.90 -10.48 7.21
C ALA A 86 -7.18 -10.49 8.57
N LEU A 87 -7.08 -9.34 9.24
CA LEU A 87 -6.47 -9.22 10.57
C LEU A 87 -7.30 -9.94 11.64
N ASP A 88 -8.61 -9.74 11.65
CA ASP A 88 -9.53 -10.34 12.63
C ASP A 88 -9.56 -11.87 12.54
N HIS A 89 -9.40 -12.42 11.32
CA HIS A 89 -9.30 -13.87 11.10
C HIS A 89 -7.87 -14.41 11.14
N GLY A 90 -6.86 -13.57 11.42
CA GLY A 90 -5.46 -13.98 11.50
C GLY A 90 -4.86 -14.44 10.17
N VAL A 91 -5.47 -14.08 9.03
CA VAL A 91 -5.01 -14.44 7.69
C VAL A 91 -3.63 -13.83 7.43
N ARG A 92 -2.73 -14.64 6.88
CA ARG A 92 -1.40 -14.21 6.44
C ARG A 92 -1.37 -14.01 4.92
N PRO A 93 -0.56 -13.08 4.41
CA PRO A 93 -0.31 -12.97 2.98
C PRO A 93 0.25 -14.28 2.41
N SER A 94 -0.16 -14.66 1.21
CA SER A 94 0.33 -15.88 0.53
C SER A 94 1.79 -15.77 0.10
N ARG A 95 2.29 -14.55 -0.09
CA ARG A 95 3.71 -14.20 -0.23
C ARG A 95 3.95 -12.94 0.60
N CYS A 96 5.05 -12.89 1.36
CA CYS A 96 5.51 -11.69 2.07
C CYS A 96 6.77 -11.13 1.39
N ALA A 97 7.05 -9.85 1.63
CA ALA A 97 8.38 -9.26 1.42
C ALA A 97 9.37 -9.59 2.54
#